data_AF-A0A5C8CIH8-F1
#
_entry.id   AF-A0A5C8CIH8-F1
#
_cell.length_a   1.000
_cell.length_b   1.000
_cell.length_c   1.000
_cell.angle_alpha   90.00
_cell.angle_beta   90.00
_cell.angle_gamma   90.00
#
_symmetry.space_group_name_H-M   'P 1'
#
loop_
_entity.id
_entity.type
_entity.pdbx_description
1 polymer ?
#
loop_
_entity_poly.entity_id
_entity_poly.type
_entity_poly.pdbx_seq_one_letter_code
_entity_poly.pdbx_strand_id
1 'polypeptide(L)'
;MKFVFTFIFFLSINSINLYSQYDFKYIGNVNIIRDNKKINLDNSKKLFDRDIIETGEDGFLEVKINNKYYYIANNGKVDISKNAELKNGAIYIKDKSFKSLEDFKKYNEDLKVYANPVPLYAGKVGNIFITSKDEIKIKDSKLMGSSRPIVKFFEVKNSNENIKIYKTVFGIYVGAQDEKYQFVCNIELKDKTLLNLAIDIKSDFTPPPPKPKQIPGVTAAMTNIISNPQKSKEERELLHGKVYTSYTPTNYADTVYIMPAQGRYSSQFGAFRGYTKDYARYHQGFDIANTNGSPIVAANNGVVRVSRELFVRGNCVVIDHGEGVYSSYFHMSKLIAEEGQYVKKGDIIGLIGSTGMATGPHCHWEMRAGNMTFDPLSILEKNSSFDIKSLTRIK
;
A
#
# COMPACT_ATOMS: atom_id res chain seq x y z
N MET A 1 76.78 -20.51 -24.43
CA MET A 1 75.46 -20.35 -23.76
C MET A 1 75.13 -18.87 -23.72
N LYS A 2 74.11 -18.43 -24.45
CA LYS A 2 73.52 -17.08 -24.36
C LYS A 2 72.30 -17.18 -23.45
N PHE A 3 72.26 -16.44 -22.35
CA PHE A 3 71.05 -16.26 -21.55
C PHE A 3 70.35 -14.98 -22.01
N VAL A 4 69.11 -15.13 -22.47
CA VAL A 4 68.19 -14.02 -22.74
C VAL A 4 67.35 -13.83 -21.48
N PHE A 5 67.45 -12.67 -20.84
CA PHE A 5 66.55 -12.27 -19.76
C PHE A 5 65.34 -11.57 -20.38
N THR A 6 64.17 -12.20 -20.30
CA THR A 6 62.89 -11.59 -20.66
C THR A 6 62.32 -10.89 -19.41
N PHE A 7 62.30 -9.56 -19.41
CA PHE A 7 61.56 -8.78 -18.42
C PHE A 7 60.07 -8.75 -18.82
N ILE A 8 59.21 -9.38 -18.01
CA ILE A 8 57.75 -9.24 -18.12
C ILE A 8 57.34 -8.04 -17.26
N PHE A 9 56.96 -6.93 -17.90
CA PHE A 9 56.26 -5.84 -17.22
C PHE A 9 54.82 -6.28 -16.92
N PHE A 10 54.50 -6.48 -15.64
CA PHE A 10 53.11 -6.52 -15.19
C PHE A 10 52.54 -5.10 -15.26
N LEU A 11 51.85 -4.77 -16.35
CA LEU A 11 50.91 -3.65 -16.33
C LEU A 11 49.76 -4.01 -15.39
N SER A 12 49.75 -3.40 -14.22
CA SER A 12 48.57 -3.27 -13.39
C SER A 12 47.49 -2.57 -14.22
N ILE A 13 46.54 -3.34 -14.76
CA ILE A 13 45.30 -2.81 -15.32
C ILE A 13 44.52 -2.26 -14.13
N ASN A 14 44.80 -1.00 -13.77
CA ASN A 14 43.85 -0.21 -13.02
C ASN A 14 42.57 -0.24 -13.84
N SER A 15 41.52 -0.83 -13.27
CA SER A 15 40.20 -0.91 -13.86
C SER A 15 39.71 0.52 -14.08
N ILE A 16 39.92 1.06 -15.28
CA ILE A 16 39.26 2.29 -15.72
C ILE A 16 37.80 1.90 -15.86
N ASN A 17 37.06 2.00 -14.76
CA ASN A 17 35.62 1.92 -14.78
C ASN A 17 35.11 3.12 -15.59
N LEU A 18 34.84 2.90 -16.87
CA LEU A 18 34.14 3.81 -17.77
C LEU A 18 32.66 3.90 -17.35
N TYR A 19 32.40 4.41 -16.14
CA TYR A 19 31.04 4.84 -15.81
C TYR A 19 30.74 6.13 -16.55
N SER A 20 29.56 6.20 -17.17
CA SER A 20 29.10 7.44 -17.80
C SER A 20 29.06 8.54 -16.74
N GLN A 21 29.70 9.68 -17.02
CA GLN A 21 29.66 10.86 -16.16
C GLN A 21 28.44 11.70 -16.56
N TYR A 22 27.71 12.22 -15.58
CA TYR A 22 26.53 13.04 -15.80
C TYR A 22 26.73 14.48 -15.36
N ASP A 23 26.24 15.42 -16.17
CA ASP A 23 26.12 16.82 -15.79
C ASP A 23 24.94 17.00 -14.84
N PHE A 24 25.14 17.79 -13.79
CA PHE A 24 24.12 18.06 -12.79
C PHE A 24 24.18 19.50 -12.27
N LYS A 25 23.07 19.96 -11.70
CA LYS A 25 22.98 21.15 -10.86
C LYS A 25 22.35 20.73 -9.55
N TYR A 26 22.71 21.39 -8.45
CA TYR A 26 22.06 21.14 -7.16
C TYR A 26 22.00 22.40 -6.32
N ILE A 27 21.06 22.41 -5.38
CA ILE A 27 20.97 23.37 -4.28
C ILE A 27 20.62 22.62 -3.00
N GLY A 28 21.09 23.12 -1.85
CA GLY A 28 20.80 22.53 -0.55
C GLY A 28 21.51 21.19 -0.32
N ASN A 29 20.96 20.39 0.58
CA ASN A 29 21.60 19.15 1.04
C ASN A 29 21.34 17.99 0.09
N VAL A 30 22.38 17.57 -0.64
CA VAL A 30 22.35 16.42 -1.53
C VAL A 30 23.53 15.52 -1.23
N ASN A 31 23.32 14.21 -1.26
CA ASN A 31 24.35 13.21 -1.01
C ASN A 31 24.40 12.20 -2.16
N ILE A 32 25.61 11.76 -2.49
CA ILE A 32 25.87 10.59 -3.32
C ILE A 32 26.14 9.41 -2.39
N ILE A 33 25.50 8.27 -2.64
CA ILE A 33 25.86 7.00 -2.04
C ILE A 33 26.55 6.17 -3.12
N ARG A 34 27.84 5.90 -2.90
CA ARG A 34 28.69 5.09 -3.79
C ARG A 34 29.44 4.07 -2.96
N ASP A 35 29.40 2.81 -3.37
CA ASP A 35 30.04 1.69 -2.64
C ASP A 35 29.66 1.68 -1.15
N ASN A 36 28.37 1.88 -0.86
CA ASN A 36 27.79 1.99 0.50
C ASN A 36 28.34 3.14 1.36
N LYS A 37 29.10 4.08 0.79
CA LYS A 37 29.57 5.28 1.47
C LYS A 37 28.73 6.48 1.06
N LYS A 38 28.23 7.21 2.06
CA LYS A 38 27.51 8.47 1.87
C LYS A 38 28.50 9.62 1.78
N ILE A 39 28.43 10.37 0.69
CA ILE A 39 29.32 11.47 0.34
C ILE A 39 28.44 12.71 0.14
N ASN A 40 28.70 13.78 0.88
CA ASN A 40 28.01 15.04 0.64
C ASN A 40 28.43 15.62 -0.72
N LEU A 41 27.47 16.09 -1.50
CA LEU A 41 27.70 16.63 -2.82
C LEU A 41 28.24 18.06 -2.72
N ASP A 42 29.36 18.32 -3.39
CA ASP A 42 29.94 19.65 -3.56
C ASP A 42 30.31 19.88 -5.04
N ASN A 43 30.69 21.10 -5.39
CA ASN A 43 31.01 21.47 -6.78
C ASN A 43 32.27 20.77 -7.36
N SER A 44 33.09 20.12 -6.53
CA SER A 44 34.23 19.33 -6.98
C SER A 44 33.86 17.88 -7.33
N LYS A 45 32.68 17.41 -6.90
CA LYS A 45 32.26 16.03 -7.10
C LYS A 45 31.70 15.80 -8.50
N LYS A 46 31.86 14.57 -8.97
CA LYS A 46 31.30 14.05 -10.22
C LYS A 46 30.24 13.01 -9.91
N LEU A 47 29.18 13.03 -10.72
CA LEU A 47 28.12 12.04 -10.71
C LEU A 47 28.40 10.99 -11.80
N PHE A 48 28.33 9.72 -11.42
CA PHE A 48 28.59 8.59 -12.30
C PHE A 48 27.39 7.63 -12.35
N ASP A 49 27.38 6.80 -13.39
CA ASP A 49 26.45 5.68 -13.49
C ASP A 49 26.54 4.77 -12.25
N ARG A 50 25.38 4.32 -11.77
CA ARG A 50 25.12 3.55 -10.53
C ARG A 50 25.27 4.29 -9.22
N ASP A 51 25.56 5.59 -9.25
CA ASP A 51 25.47 6.40 -8.04
C ASP A 51 24.02 6.48 -7.56
N ILE A 52 23.81 6.42 -6.25
CA ILE A 52 22.51 6.70 -5.66
C ILE A 52 22.51 8.14 -5.15
N ILE A 53 21.65 8.98 -5.71
CA ILE A 53 21.40 10.32 -5.19
C ILE A 53 20.37 10.26 -4.08
N GLU A 54 20.65 10.95 -2.98
CA GLU A 54 19.73 11.16 -1.86
C GLU A 54 19.65 12.66 -1.55
N THR A 55 18.45 13.23 -1.68
CA THR A 55 18.18 14.64 -1.33
C THR A 55 17.64 14.74 0.10
N GLY A 56 17.95 15.82 0.80
CA GLY A 56 17.26 16.19 2.04
C GLY A 56 15.99 16.99 1.76
N GLU A 57 15.36 17.51 2.82
CA GLU A 57 14.13 18.30 2.73
C GLU A 57 14.28 19.58 1.87
N ASP A 58 15.42 20.26 1.98
CA ASP A 58 15.76 21.45 1.17
C ASP A 58 16.72 21.14 0.02
N GLY A 59 16.97 19.85 -0.25
CA GLY A 59 17.86 19.39 -1.31
C GLY A 59 17.13 19.26 -2.64
N PHE A 60 17.68 19.85 -3.69
CA PHE A 60 17.18 19.71 -5.06
C PHE A 60 18.34 19.41 -5.99
N LEU A 61 18.18 18.42 -6.87
CA LEU A 61 19.18 18.09 -7.88
C LEU A 61 18.51 17.93 -9.26
N GLU A 62 19.08 18.60 -10.27
CA GLU A 62 18.80 18.38 -11.69
C GLU A 62 19.93 17.53 -12.28
N VAL A 63 19.59 16.47 -12.99
CA VAL A 63 20.55 15.69 -13.79
C VAL A 63 19.96 15.39 -15.16
N LYS A 64 20.78 15.48 -16.20
CA LYS A 64 20.37 15.14 -17.57
C LYS A 64 20.82 13.73 -17.93
N ILE A 65 19.87 12.85 -18.24
CA ILE A 65 20.11 11.45 -18.59
C ILE A 65 19.32 11.15 -19.87
N ASN A 66 19.97 10.66 -20.92
CA ASN A 66 19.34 10.29 -22.21
C ASN A 66 18.37 11.35 -22.76
N ASN A 67 18.82 12.61 -22.81
CA ASN A 67 18.06 13.77 -23.28
C ASN A 67 16.83 14.16 -22.45
N LYS A 68 16.64 13.58 -21.26
CA LYS A 68 15.62 14.00 -20.30
C LYS A 68 16.25 14.63 -19.08
N TYR A 69 15.51 15.55 -18.48
CA TYR A 69 15.88 16.21 -17.24
C TYR A 69 15.14 15.57 -16.10
N TYR A 70 15.91 15.12 -15.11
CA TYR A 70 15.42 14.48 -13.90
C TYR A 70 15.65 15.41 -12.72
N TYR A 71 14.59 15.66 -11.96
CA TYR A 71 14.64 16.51 -10.79
C TYR A 71 14.28 15.71 -9.53
N ILE A 72 15.23 15.63 -8.62
CA ILE A 72 15.13 14.89 -7.37
C ILE A 72 14.92 15.90 -6.24
N ALA A 73 13.91 15.68 -5.42
CA ALA A 73 13.53 16.57 -4.31
C ALA A 73 12.80 15.81 -3.20
N ASN A 74 12.51 16.50 -2.09
CA ASN A 74 11.63 16.03 -1.01
C ASN A 74 12.01 14.64 -0.45
N ASN A 75 13.25 14.49 0.03
CA ASN A 75 13.76 13.20 0.52
C ASN A 75 13.81 12.10 -0.55
N GLY A 76 13.92 12.50 -1.82
CA GLY A 76 14.04 11.60 -2.97
C GLY A 76 15.35 10.84 -2.96
N LYS A 77 15.27 9.53 -3.21
CA LYS A 77 16.39 8.61 -3.39
C LYS A 77 16.29 7.93 -4.75
N VAL A 78 17.29 8.13 -5.60
CA VAL A 78 17.26 7.70 -7.01
C VAL A 78 18.59 7.06 -7.38
N ASP A 79 18.51 5.93 -8.06
CA ASP A 79 19.65 5.25 -8.66
C ASP A 79 19.89 5.81 -10.07
N ILE A 80 21.04 6.45 -10.24
CA ILE A 80 21.46 7.09 -11.50
C ILE A 80 21.97 6.02 -12.45
N SER A 81 21.04 5.51 -13.24
CA SER A 81 21.31 4.63 -14.38
C SER A 81 20.70 5.21 -15.64
N LYS A 82 20.77 4.48 -16.76
CA LYS A 82 20.17 4.82 -18.06
C LYS A 82 18.74 5.41 -17.98
N ASN A 83 17.95 5.05 -16.96
CA ASN A 83 16.56 5.51 -16.81
C ASN A 83 16.26 6.30 -15.52
N ALA A 84 17.25 6.50 -14.64
CA ALA A 84 17.09 7.03 -13.28
C ALA A 84 15.96 6.35 -12.47
N GLU A 85 16.29 5.25 -11.80
CA GLU A 85 15.30 4.45 -11.10
C GLU A 85 15.01 5.02 -9.71
N LEU A 86 13.76 5.42 -9.47
CA LEU A 86 13.33 5.92 -8.17
C LEU A 86 13.35 4.79 -7.12
N LYS A 87 14.10 4.99 -6.04
CA LYS A 87 14.18 4.05 -4.92
C LYS A 87 13.25 4.43 -3.78
N ASN A 88 13.02 5.72 -3.52
CA ASN A 88 12.05 6.28 -2.56
C ASN A 88 11.83 7.78 -2.82
N GLY A 89 10.72 8.34 -2.36
CA GLY A 89 10.38 9.76 -2.51
C GLY A 89 9.80 10.08 -3.89
N ALA A 90 10.22 11.19 -4.49
CA ALA A 90 9.65 11.68 -5.74
C ALA A 90 10.73 12.12 -6.74
N ILE A 91 10.49 11.89 -8.03
CA ILE A 91 11.32 12.37 -9.13
C ILE A 91 10.46 12.94 -10.24
N TYR A 92 10.77 14.16 -10.67
CA TYR A 92 10.13 14.80 -11.82
C TYR A 92 10.97 14.59 -13.08
N ILE A 93 10.30 14.35 -14.19
CA ILE A 93 10.91 14.04 -15.48
C ILE A 93 10.33 14.99 -16.53
N LYS A 94 11.20 15.69 -17.25
CA LYS A 94 10.84 16.64 -18.30
C LYS A 94 11.70 16.47 -19.55
N ASP A 95 11.13 16.81 -20.70
CA ASP A 95 11.87 16.89 -21.97
C ASP A 95 12.68 18.19 -22.10
N LYS A 96 12.29 19.24 -21.36
CA LYS A 96 12.96 20.55 -21.32
C LYS A 96 13.26 20.95 -19.88
N SER A 97 14.42 21.57 -19.66
CA SER A 97 14.80 22.02 -18.33
C SER A 97 13.94 23.20 -17.83
N PHE A 98 13.85 23.35 -16.51
CA PHE A 98 13.46 24.63 -15.92
C PHE A 98 14.53 25.70 -16.20
N LYS A 99 14.21 26.99 -15.98
CA LYS A 99 15.21 28.06 -16.17
C LYS A 99 16.29 27.98 -15.10
N SER A 100 15.94 27.59 -13.87
CA SER A 100 16.86 27.32 -12.77
C SER A 100 16.30 26.30 -11.77
N LEU A 101 17.10 25.93 -10.77
CA LEU A 101 16.64 25.09 -9.67
C LEU A 101 15.69 25.84 -8.72
N GLU A 102 15.82 27.16 -8.59
CA GLU A 102 14.89 28.01 -7.84
C GLU A 102 13.50 28.01 -8.48
N ASP A 103 13.43 28.04 -9.82
CA ASP A 103 12.17 27.90 -10.56
C ASP A 103 11.53 26.53 -10.29
N PHE A 104 12.31 25.46 -10.30
CA PHE A 104 11.83 24.13 -9.95
C PHE A 104 11.38 24.05 -8.48
N LYS A 105 12.11 24.66 -7.55
CA LYS A 105 11.73 24.71 -6.13
C LYS A 105 10.35 25.34 -5.95
N LYS A 106 10.08 26.46 -6.60
CA LYS A 106 8.76 27.11 -6.60
C LYS A 106 7.68 26.23 -7.22
N TYR A 107 7.98 25.56 -8.34
CA TYR A 107 7.08 24.61 -8.98
C TYR A 107 6.71 23.42 -8.07
N ASN A 108 7.70 22.87 -7.35
CA ASN A 108 7.51 21.75 -6.43
C ASN A 108 6.59 22.09 -5.24
N GLU A 109 6.39 23.36 -4.90
CA GLU A 109 5.46 23.77 -3.84
C GLU A 109 3.98 23.59 -4.22
N ASP A 110 3.68 23.57 -5.53
CA ASP A 110 2.31 23.47 -6.05
C ASP A 110 1.74 22.05 -5.97
N LEU A 111 2.60 21.04 -5.77
CA LEU A 111 2.22 19.65 -5.64
C LEU A 111 2.73 19.08 -4.31
N LYS A 112 1.82 18.68 -3.44
CA LYS A 112 2.19 18.03 -2.17
C LYS A 112 1.64 16.62 -2.10
N VAL A 113 2.51 15.69 -1.73
CA VAL A 113 2.18 14.31 -1.43
C VAL A 113 2.25 14.13 0.08
N TYR A 114 1.21 13.55 0.66
CA TYR A 114 1.23 13.11 2.05
C TYR A 114 0.82 11.64 2.15
N ALA A 115 1.43 10.94 3.09
CA ALA A 115 1.06 9.60 3.50
C ALA A 115 0.63 9.62 4.98
N ASN A 116 -0.27 8.73 5.36
CA ASN A 116 -0.66 8.54 6.76
C ASN A 116 -1.10 7.08 7.00
N PRO A 117 -0.53 6.38 7.98
CA PRO A 117 0.58 6.80 8.85
C PRO A 117 1.91 6.91 8.11
N VAL A 118 2.89 7.58 8.72
CA VAL A 118 4.29 7.57 8.27
C VAL A 118 5.16 7.08 9.43
N PRO A 119 5.98 6.04 9.23
CA PRO A 119 6.07 5.25 8.01
C PRO A 119 4.81 4.40 7.77
N LEU A 120 4.58 4.00 6.53
CA LEU A 120 3.53 3.03 6.19
C LEU A 120 3.94 1.65 6.68
N TYR A 121 3.00 0.86 7.19
CA TYR A 121 3.29 -0.45 7.80
C TYR A 121 2.49 -1.58 7.16
N ALA A 122 3.18 -2.69 6.87
CA ALA A 122 2.51 -3.92 6.49
C ALA A 122 1.46 -4.35 7.53
N GLY A 123 0.31 -4.81 7.06
CA GLY A 123 -0.82 -5.17 7.91
C GLY A 123 -1.69 -4.00 8.39
N LYS A 124 -1.31 -2.74 8.18
CA LYS A 124 -2.15 -1.58 8.54
C LYS A 124 -2.83 -0.97 7.31
N VAL A 125 -3.85 -0.16 7.56
CA VAL A 125 -4.41 0.73 6.54
C VAL A 125 -3.46 1.90 6.28
N GLY A 126 -3.22 2.20 5.01
CA GLY A 126 -2.45 3.34 4.54
C GLY A 126 -3.33 4.28 3.74
N ASN A 127 -3.09 5.57 3.89
CA ASN A 127 -3.71 6.60 3.08
C ASN A 127 -2.62 7.42 2.40
N ILE A 128 -2.82 7.77 1.14
CA ILE A 128 -1.98 8.74 0.43
C ILE A 128 -2.89 9.80 -0.15
N PHE A 129 -2.48 11.05 -0.04
CA PHE A 129 -3.17 12.12 -0.71
C PHE A 129 -2.19 13.01 -1.45
N ILE A 130 -2.69 13.51 -2.58
CA ILE A 130 -1.97 14.36 -3.49
C ILE A 130 -2.81 15.62 -3.64
N THR A 131 -2.18 16.76 -3.38
CA THR A 131 -2.80 18.07 -3.57
C THR A 131 -2.14 18.77 -4.75
N SER A 132 -2.93 19.45 -5.57
CA SER A 132 -2.45 20.20 -6.73
C SER A 132 -3.32 21.43 -6.99
N LYS A 133 -2.72 22.50 -7.50
CA LYS A 133 -3.47 23.67 -7.99
C LYS A 133 -4.19 23.40 -9.32
N ASP A 134 -3.66 22.49 -10.14
CA ASP A 134 -4.20 22.12 -11.44
C ASP A 134 -4.75 20.68 -11.43
N GLU A 135 -5.48 20.31 -12.48
CA GLU A 135 -5.87 18.92 -12.68
C GLU A 135 -4.64 18.05 -13.01
N ILE A 136 -4.58 16.87 -12.39
CA ILE A 136 -3.52 15.89 -12.59
C ILE A 136 -4.10 14.54 -13.03
N LYS A 137 -3.30 13.75 -13.76
CA LYS A 137 -3.67 12.37 -14.12
C LYS A 137 -2.79 11.39 -13.36
N ILE A 138 -3.39 10.64 -12.45
CA ILE A 138 -2.71 9.59 -11.69
C ILE A 138 -2.87 8.26 -12.45
N LYS A 139 -1.75 7.62 -12.77
CA LYS A 139 -1.65 6.37 -13.53
C LYS A 139 -0.79 5.36 -12.78
N ASP A 140 -0.96 4.08 -13.13
CA ASP A 140 -0.14 2.96 -12.65
C ASP A 140 0.04 2.90 -11.12
N SER A 141 -0.97 3.38 -10.37
CA SER A 141 -0.92 3.37 -8.92
C SER A 141 -1.04 1.95 -8.39
N LYS A 142 0.00 1.50 -7.72
CA LYS A 142 0.09 0.12 -7.27
C LYS A 142 0.97 -0.12 -6.05
N LEU A 143 0.77 -1.26 -5.41
CA LEU A 143 1.60 -1.79 -4.33
C LEU A 143 2.50 -2.91 -4.85
N MET A 144 3.80 -2.63 -4.93
CA MET A 144 4.82 -3.62 -5.25
C MET A 144 4.99 -4.61 -4.08
N GLY A 145 5.31 -5.86 -4.41
CA GLY A 145 5.34 -6.98 -3.45
C GLY A 145 3.97 -7.56 -3.09
N SER A 146 2.87 -6.98 -3.61
CA SER A 146 1.53 -7.51 -3.43
C SER A 146 1.07 -8.31 -4.65
N SER A 147 0.50 -9.49 -4.43
CA SER A 147 -0.19 -10.27 -5.47
C SER A 147 -1.47 -9.59 -6.00
N ARG A 148 -1.92 -8.50 -5.36
CA ARG A 148 -3.12 -7.74 -5.67
C ARG A 148 -2.80 -6.26 -5.60
N PRO A 149 -2.20 -5.68 -6.65
CA PRO A 149 -1.42 -4.47 -6.47
C PRO A 149 -2.21 -3.19 -6.73
N ILE A 150 -3.44 -3.23 -7.28
CA ILE A 150 -4.13 -2.03 -7.79
C ILE A 150 -4.60 -1.12 -6.65
N VAL A 151 -4.17 0.14 -6.70
CA VAL A 151 -4.59 1.22 -5.80
C VAL A 151 -5.29 2.30 -6.61
N LYS A 152 -6.42 2.82 -6.13
CA LYS A 152 -7.22 3.83 -6.83
C LYS A 152 -7.33 5.12 -6.06
N PHE A 153 -7.18 6.23 -6.79
CA PHE A 153 -7.40 7.56 -6.25
C PHE A 153 -8.80 8.08 -6.56
N PHE A 154 -9.31 8.90 -5.63
CA PHE A 154 -10.58 9.60 -5.72
C PHE A 154 -10.35 11.08 -5.49
N GLU A 155 -11.01 11.94 -6.27
CA GLU A 155 -11.03 13.37 -6.00
C GLU A 155 -12.01 13.66 -4.85
N VAL A 156 -11.53 14.36 -3.82
CA VAL A 156 -12.34 14.75 -2.66
C VAL A 156 -13.21 15.95 -3.04
N LYS A 157 -14.50 15.71 -3.27
CA LYS A 157 -15.48 16.72 -3.68
C LYS A 157 -15.99 17.54 -2.49
N ASN A 158 -15.14 18.39 -1.90
CA ASN A 158 -15.57 19.46 -0.98
C ASN A 158 -14.44 20.42 -0.57
N SER A 159 -13.35 20.51 -1.33
CA SER A 159 -12.29 21.47 -0.98
C SER A 159 -12.77 22.89 -1.28
N ASN A 160 -13.00 23.66 -0.22
CA ASN A 160 -13.41 25.06 -0.26
C ASN A 160 -12.30 26.01 -0.78
N GLU A 161 -11.40 25.54 -1.66
CA GLU A 161 -10.18 26.26 -2.02
C GLU A 161 -9.77 25.96 -3.48
N ASN A 162 -8.95 26.86 -4.05
CA ASN A 162 -8.28 26.76 -5.36
C ASN A 162 -7.29 25.57 -5.48
N ILE A 163 -7.51 24.49 -4.73
CA ILE A 163 -6.64 23.32 -4.61
C ILE A 163 -7.49 22.06 -4.76
N LYS A 164 -7.08 21.20 -5.68
CA LYS A 164 -7.63 19.85 -5.89
C LYS A 164 -6.94 18.85 -4.97
N ILE A 165 -7.72 17.88 -4.48
CA ILE A 165 -7.27 16.90 -3.50
C ILE A 165 -7.65 15.51 -3.99
N TYR A 166 -6.66 14.66 -4.17
CA TYR A 166 -6.81 13.28 -4.60
C TYR A 166 -6.40 12.38 -3.44
N LYS A 167 -7.26 11.45 -3.04
CA LYS A 167 -7.05 10.53 -1.92
C LYS A 167 -7.07 9.09 -2.41
N THR A 168 -6.25 8.24 -1.80
CA THR A 168 -6.41 6.78 -1.86
C THR A 168 -6.37 6.19 -0.46
N VAL A 169 -7.10 5.08 -0.28
CA VAL A 169 -6.99 4.18 0.87
C VAL A 169 -6.52 2.82 0.35
N PHE A 170 -5.57 2.19 1.02
CA PHE A 170 -5.10 0.86 0.67
C PHE A 170 -4.74 0.05 1.92
N GLY A 171 -4.97 -1.25 1.87
CA GLY A 171 -4.49 -2.19 2.87
C GLY A 171 -3.13 -2.73 2.45
N ILE A 172 -2.35 -3.25 3.40
CA ILE A 172 -1.11 -3.95 3.07
C ILE A 172 -1.21 -5.38 3.59
N TYR A 173 -1.24 -6.35 2.67
CA TYR A 173 -1.49 -7.75 2.99
C TYR A 173 -0.31 -8.40 3.75
N VAL A 174 -0.63 -9.16 4.78
CA VAL A 174 0.34 -9.79 5.69
C VAL A 174 1.08 -11.00 5.08
N GLY A 175 0.46 -11.73 4.18
CA GLY A 175 1.05 -12.95 3.61
C GLY A 175 1.82 -12.73 2.31
N ALA A 176 2.36 -11.54 2.10
CA ALA A 176 3.10 -11.24 0.88
C ALA A 176 4.56 -11.73 0.98
N GLN A 177 5.14 -12.04 -0.18
CA GLN A 177 6.29 -12.96 -0.29
C GLN A 177 7.58 -12.26 -0.73
N ASP A 178 7.53 -10.98 -1.10
CA ASP A 178 8.70 -10.22 -1.52
C ASP A 178 9.31 -9.42 -0.36
N GLU A 179 10.63 -9.24 -0.40
CA GLU A 179 11.39 -8.52 0.62
C GLU A 179 11.18 -6.98 0.55
N LYS A 180 10.62 -6.44 -0.55
CA LYS A 180 10.46 -4.99 -0.74
C LYS A 180 9.02 -4.59 -1.05
N TYR A 181 8.35 -4.00 -0.05
CA TYR A 181 7.03 -3.39 -0.18
C TYR A 181 7.15 -1.92 -0.50
N GLN A 182 6.49 -1.49 -1.58
CA GLN A 182 6.53 -0.09 -1.98
C GLN A 182 5.22 0.29 -2.65
N PHE A 183 4.65 1.43 -2.26
CA PHE A 183 3.62 2.09 -3.05
C PHE A 183 4.30 2.87 -4.18
N VAL A 184 3.82 2.73 -5.41
CA VAL A 184 4.29 3.51 -6.54
C VAL A 184 3.11 4.10 -7.33
N CYS A 185 3.30 5.28 -7.91
CA CYS A 185 2.39 5.81 -8.93
C CYS A 185 3.09 6.79 -9.87
N ASN A 186 2.49 7.00 -11.04
CA ASN A 186 2.89 7.98 -12.03
C ASN A 186 1.86 9.10 -12.08
N ILE A 187 2.30 10.36 -12.05
CA ILE A 187 1.44 11.54 -12.05
C ILE A 187 1.83 12.38 -13.25
N GLU A 188 0.92 12.54 -14.22
CA GLU A 188 1.09 13.48 -15.33
C GLU A 188 0.46 14.82 -14.96
N LEU A 189 1.29 15.86 -14.93
CA LEU A 189 0.90 17.24 -14.66
C LEU A 189 0.41 17.93 -15.94
N LYS A 190 -0.25 19.08 -15.81
CA LYS A 190 -0.85 19.84 -16.92
C LYS A 190 0.14 20.20 -18.02
N ASP A 191 1.38 20.52 -17.65
CA ASP A 191 2.48 20.87 -18.57
C ASP A 191 3.22 19.64 -19.14
N LYS A 192 2.66 18.43 -18.96
CA LYS A 192 3.24 17.14 -19.36
C LYS A 192 4.46 16.70 -18.57
N THR A 193 4.82 17.40 -17.50
CA THR A 193 5.80 16.88 -16.53
C THR A 193 5.29 15.57 -15.95
N LEU A 194 6.15 14.56 -15.96
CA LEU A 194 5.87 13.28 -15.31
C LEU A 194 6.51 13.30 -13.94
N LEU A 195 5.73 13.02 -12.90
CA LEU A 195 6.22 12.78 -11.56
C LEU A 195 6.04 11.30 -11.24
N ASN A 196 7.15 10.63 -10.94
CA ASN A 196 7.11 9.28 -10.40
C ASN A 196 7.23 9.38 -8.88
N LEU A 197 6.35 8.67 -8.19
CA LEU A 197 6.29 8.60 -6.73
C LEU A 197 6.55 7.16 -6.29
N ALA A 198 7.39 7.00 -5.27
CA ALA A 198 7.66 5.74 -4.62
C ALA A 198 7.71 5.97 -3.11
N ILE A 199 6.94 5.21 -2.33
CA ILE A 199 6.94 5.31 -0.86
C ILE A 199 7.20 3.92 -0.31
N ASP A 200 8.33 3.77 0.37
CA ASP A 200 8.68 2.54 1.05
C ASP A 200 7.66 2.22 2.16
N ILE A 201 7.27 0.95 2.22
CA ILE A 201 6.40 0.43 3.26
C ILE A 201 7.26 -0.40 4.18
N LYS A 202 7.33 0.00 5.44
CA LYS A 202 8.05 -0.77 6.45
C LYS A 202 7.28 -2.05 6.74
N SER A 203 8.01 -3.15 6.69
CA SER A 203 7.54 -4.38 7.32
C SER A 203 7.87 -4.29 8.81
N ASP A 204 6.89 -3.98 9.64
CA ASP A 204 6.92 -4.31 11.08
C ASP A 204 6.26 -5.67 11.32
N PHE A 205 6.13 -6.47 10.26
CA PHE A 205 5.59 -7.79 10.37
C PHE A 205 6.66 -8.69 10.97
N THR A 206 6.41 -9.17 12.20
CA THR A 206 7.13 -10.35 12.67
C THR A 206 6.80 -11.46 11.67
N PRO A 207 7.78 -12.01 10.94
CA PRO A 207 7.51 -13.03 9.96
C PRO A 207 6.72 -14.15 10.64
N PRO A 208 5.82 -14.79 9.89
CA PRO A 208 4.98 -15.85 10.42
C PRO A 208 5.86 -16.88 11.13
N PRO A 209 5.36 -17.53 12.20
CA PRO A 209 6.05 -18.69 12.72
C PRO A 209 6.30 -19.67 11.55
N PRO A 210 7.49 -20.28 11.47
CA PRO A 210 7.89 -21.09 10.31
C PRO A 210 6.99 -22.30 10.09
N LYS A 211 6.18 -22.67 11.08
CA LYS A 211 5.14 -23.69 11.00
C LYS A 211 3.79 -23.11 11.42
N PRO A 212 2.70 -23.49 10.73
CA PRO A 212 1.37 -23.03 11.08
C PRO A 212 0.94 -23.61 12.44
N LYS A 213 0.26 -22.80 13.25
CA LYS A 213 -0.36 -23.28 14.48
C LYS A 213 -1.61 -24.07 14.10
N GLN A 214 -1.61 -25.36 14.40
CA GLN A 214 -2.78 -26.22 14.14
C GLN A 214 -3.95 -25.75 15.01
N ILE A 215 -5.09 -25.50 14.39
CA ILE A 215 -6.29 -25.11 15.12
C ILE A 215 -6.98 -26.38 15.66
N PRO A 216 -7.42 -26.37 16.93
CA PRO A 216 -8.23 -27.47 17.44
C PRO A 216 -9.62 -27.44 16.79
N GLY A 217 -10.26 -28.61 16.64
CA GLY A 217 -11.67 -28.70 16.28
C GLY A 217 -11.98 -28.44 14.80
N VAL A 218 -11.25 -29.07 13.88
CA VAL A 218 -11.59 -29.06 12.45
C VAL A 218 -12.96 -29.73 12.26
N THR A 219 -13.95 -28.96 11.79
CA THR A 219 -15.33 -29.43 11.63
C THR A 219 -15.54 -30.17 10.30
N ALA A 220 -16.64 -30.92 10.19
CA ALA A 220 -17.00 -31.58 8.93
C ALA A 220 -17.17 -30.58 7.77
N ALA A 221 -17.71 -29.38 8.05
CA ALA A 221 -17.82 -28.30 7.07
C ALA A 221 -16.44 -27.85 6.57
N MET A 222 -15.46 -27.71 7.47
CA MET A 222 -14.10 -27.34 7.10
C MET A 222 -13.44 -28.42 6.26
N THR A 223 -13.59 -29.70 6.62
CA THR A 223 -13.08 -30.83 5.82
C THR A 223 -13.68 -30.82 4.42
N ASN A 224 -15.00 -30.61 4.29
CA ASN A 224 -15.67 -30.48 2.99
C ASN A 224 -15.17 -29.27 2.19
N ILE A 225 -14.91 -28.15 2.84
CA ILE A 225 -14.37 -26.95 2.16
C ILE A 225 -12.96 -27.23 1.61
N ILE A 226 -12.10 -27.86 2.41
CA ILE A 226 -10.72 -28.18 2.06
C ILE A 226 -10.67 -29.19 0.90
N SER A 227 -11.56 -30.18 0.88
CA SER A 227 -11.64 -31.16 -0.20
C SER A 227 -12.29 -30.63 -1.49
N ASN A 228 -12.86 -29.42 -1.48
CA ASN A 228 -13.52 -28.79 -2.63
C ASN A 228 -12.88 -27.45 -3.02
N PRO A 229 -11.63 -27.44 -3.53
CA PRO A 229 -10.91 -26.22 -3.88
C PRO A 229 -11.57 -25.42 -5.01
N GLN A 230 -12.33 -26.08 -5.90
CA GLN A 230 -13.04 -25.42 -7.00
C GLN A 230 -14.15 -24.48 -6.49
N LYS A 231 -15.00 -24.94 -5.56
CA LYS A 231 -16.01 -24.07 -4.93
C LYS A 231 -15.39 -22.89 -4.18
N SER A 232 -14.27 -23.15 -3.49
CA SER A 232 -13.49 -22.09 -2.82
C SER A 232 -12.89 -21.08 -3.81
N LYS A 233 -12.59 -21.49 -5.05
CA LYS A 233 -12.12 -20.62 -6.13
C LYS A 233 -13.27 -19.77 -6.69
N GLU A 234 -14.42 -20.37 -6.97
CA GLU A 234 -15.62 -19.67 -7.47
C GLU A 234 -16.08 -18.56 -6.52
N GLU A 235 -16.15 -18.85 -5.21
CA GLU A 235 -16.47 -17.84 -4.21
C GLU A 235 -15.44 -16.71 -4.17
N ARG A 236 -14.15 -17.03 -4.28
CA ARG A 236 -13.11 -15.99 -4.37
C ARG A 236 -13.28 -15.15 -5.62
N GLU A 237 -13.63 -15.73 -6.76
CA GLU A 237 -13.84 -14.99 -8.01
C GLU A 237 -15.07 -14.08 -7.93
N LEU A 238 -16.14 -14.52 -7.28
CA LEU A 238 -17.29 -13.66 -6.97
C LEU A 238 -16.86 -12.43 -6.17
N LEU A 239 -16.19 -12.64 -5.04
CA LEU A 239 -15.84 -11.55 -4.14
C LEU A 239 -14.72 -10.66 -4.71
N HIS A 240 -13.63 -11.26 -5.19
CA HIS A 240 -12.45 -10.52 -5.65
C HIS A 240 -12.53 -10.04 -7.10
N GLY A 241 -13.36 -10.69 -7.94
CA GLY A 241 -13.54 -10.30 -9.33
C GLY A 241 -14.65 -9.28 -9.53
N LYS A 242 -15.65 -9.25 -8.64
CA LYS A 242 -16.84 -8.39 -8.79
C LYS A 242 -17.09 -7.45 -7.62
N VAL A 243 -17.10 -7.95 -6.39
CA VAL A 243 -17.51 -7.15 -5.21
C VAL A 243 -16.43 -6.13 -4.83
N TYR A 244 -15.26 -6.62 -4.43
CA TYR A 244 -14.16 -5.77 -3.93
C TYR A 244 -13.44 -4.97 -5.01
N THR A 245 -13.73 -5.21 -6.28
CA THR A 245 -13.21 -4.45 -7.42
C THR A 245 -14.19 -3.41 -7.93
N SER A 246 -15.43 -3.40 -7.41
CA SER A 246 -16.33 -2.28 -7.61
C SER A 246 -15.83 -1.08 -6.81
N TYR A 247 -16.04 0.13 -7.33
CA TYR A 247 -15.57 1.35 -6.68
C TYR A 247 -16.68 2.37 -6.64
N THR A 248 -17.09 2.70 -5.42
CA THR A 248 -18.06 3.76 -5.16
C THR A 248 -17.30 5.04 -4.79
N PRO A 249 -17.32 6.10 -5.61
CA PRO A 249 -16.57 7.32 -5.34
C PRO A 249 -17.17 8.17 -4.20
N THR A 250 -18.37 7.84 -3.74
CA THR A 250 -19.00 8.48 -2.59
C THR A 250 -18.50 7.83 -1.32
N ASN A 251 -17.96 8.60 -0.39
CA ASN A 251 -17.67 8.12 0.97
C ASN A 251 -18.95 8.10 1.81
N TYR A 252 -19.40 6.92 2.22
CA TYR A 252 -20.54 6.76 3.14
C TYR A 252 -20.08 6.76 4.60
N ALA A 253 -18.88 6.24 4.87
CA ALA A 253 -18.35 6.12 6.20
C ALA A 253 -18.08 7.49 6.84
N ASP A 254 -18.39 7.58 8.13
CA ASP A 254 -17.89 8.67 8.95
C ASP A 254 -16.43 8.39 9.40
N THR A 255 -15.88 9.26 10.25
CA THR A 255 -14.46 9.21 10.61
C THR A 255 -14.06 8.07 11.54
N VAL A 256 -14.99 7.37 12.20
CA VAL A 256 -14.67 6.41 13.27
C VAL A 256 -15.46 5.12 13.10
N TYR A 257 -14.76 4.02 12.84
CA TYR A 257 -15.33 2.68 12.84
C TYR A 257 -15.51 2.17 14.27
N ILE A 258 -16.52 1.32 14.48
CA ILE A 258 -16.76 0.65 15.76
C ILE A 258 -16.53 -0.85 15.64
N MET A 259 -16.29 -1.50 16.78
CA MET A 259 -16.28 -2.95 16.87
C MET A 259 -17.65 -3.51 16.48
N PRO A 260 -17.72 -4.53 15.60
CA PRO A 260 -19.00 -5.02 15.10
C PRO A 260 -19.68 -6.04 16.03
N ALA A 261 -18.99 -6.50 17.06
CA ALA A 261 -19.53 -7.44 18.03
C ALA A 261 -18.84 -7.25 19.38
N GLN A 262 -19.54 -7.59 20.45
CA GLN A 262 -18.96 -7.78 21.77
C GLN A 262 -18.52 -9.23 21.92
N GLY A 263 -17.44 -9.49 22.65
CA GLY A 263 -16.98 -10.84 22.91
C GLY A 263 -15.48 -10.93 23.21
N ARG A 264 -15.00 -12.17 23.35
CA ARG A 264 -13.59 -12.46 23.56
C ARG A 264 -12.86 -12.43 22.22
N TYR A 265 -11.70 -11.78 22.17
CA TYR A 265 -10.82 -11.82 21.00
C TYR A 265 -10.19 -13.20 20.88
N SER A 266 -10.72 -14.03 19.98
CA SER A 266 -10.33 -15.43 19.87
C SER A 266 -9.16 -15.64 18.93
N SER A 267 -8.97 -14.75 17.94
CA SER A 267 -7.82 -14.81 17.06
C SER A 267 -7.59 -13.51 16.28
N GLN A 268 -6.32 -13.15 16.14
CA GLN A 268 -5.87 -11.89 15.55
C GLN A 268 -5.63 -12.01 14.04
N PHE A 269 -5.66 -10.87 13.36
CA PHE A 269 -5.24 -10.74 11.97
C PHE A 269 -3.79 -11.20 11.78
N GLY A 270 -3.49 -11.84 10.65
CA GLY A 270 -2.15 -12.33 10.34
C GLY A 270 -1.74 -13.63 11.05
N ALA A 271 -2.59 -14.20 11.94
CA ALA A 271 -2.28 -15.50 12.56
C ALA A 271 -2.14 -16.60 11.50
N PHE A 272 -1.01 -17.34 11.52
CA PHE A 272 -0.78 -18.45 10.59
C PHE A 272 -1.39 -19.76 11.10
N ARG A 273 -2.50 -20.17 10.49
CA ARG A 273 -3.36 -21.28 10.93
C ARG A 273 -3.17 -22.51 10.06
N GLY A 274 -2.99 -23.66 10.70
CA GLY A 274 -3.03 -24.97 10.06
C GLY A 274 -4.41 -25.59 10.28
N TYR A 275 -5.08 -25.98 9.20
CA TYR A 275 -6.37 -26.67 9.22
C TYR A 275 -6.18 -28.17 8.98
N THR A 276 -5.14 -28.55 8.25
CA THR A 276 -4.62 -29.92 8.18
C THR A 276 -3.10 -29.86 8.18
N LYS A 277 -2.43 -31.01 8.06
CA LYS A 277 -0.97 -31.08 7.89
C LYS A 277 -0.51 -30.29 6.65
N ASP A 278 -1.28 -30.34 5.57
CA ASP A 278 -0.89 -29.82 4.25
C ASP A 278 -1.72 -28.59 3.83
N TYR A 279 -2.58 -28.08 4.71
CA TYR A 279 -3.42 -26.92 4.42
C TYR A 279 -3.31 -25.88 5.54
N ALA A 280 -2.69 -24.74 5.21
CA ALA A 280 -2.51 -23.62 6.13
C ALA A 280 -2.78 -22.28 5.44
N ARG A 281 -3.26 -21.30 6.21
CA ARG A 281 -3.55 -19.94 5.73
C ARG A 281 -3.31 -18.89 6.79
N TYR A 282 -2.99 -17.68 6.34
CA TYR A 282 -3.07 -16.48 7.19
C TYR A 282 -4.52 -16.13 7.48
N HIS A 283 -4.77 -15.77 8.72
CA HIS A 283 -6.02 -15.18 9.12
C HIS A 283 -6.18 -13.79 8.49
N GLN A 284 -7.21 -13.61 7.69
CA GLN A 284 -7.46 -12.39 6.91
C GLN A 284 -8.36 -11.36 7.61
N GLY A 285 -8.80 -11.66 8.83
CA GLY A 285 -9.67 -10.80 9.63
C GLY A 285 -9.33 -10.85 11.11
N PHE A 286 -10.30 -10.55 11.94
CA PHE A 286 -10.22 -10.55 13.38
C PHE A 286 -11.45 -11.27 13.96
N ASP A 287 -11.22 -12.24 14.85
CA ASP A 287 -12.29 -13.09 15.37
C ASP A 287 -12.73 -12.65 16.76
N ILE A 288 -14.04 -12.39 16.87
CA ILE A 288 -14.72 -11.98 18.10
C ILE A 288 -15.69 -13.09 18.49
N ALA A 289 -15.31 -13.91 19.47
CA ALA A 289 -16.10 -15.04 19.95
C ALA A 289 -17.15 -14.59 20.97
N ASN A 290 -18.39 -15.02 20.76
CA ASN A 290 -19.51 -14.83 21.68
C ASN A 290 -20.53 -15.96 21.49
N THR A 291 -21.59 -15.99 22.30
CA THR A 291 -22.65 -16.99 22.19
C THR A 291 -23.36 -16.91 20.83
N ASN A 292 -23.77 -18.08 20.31
CA ASN A 292 -24.56 -18.17 19.09
C ASN A 292 -25.85 -17.35 19.23
N GLY A 293 -26.18 -16.53 18.22
CA GLY A 293 -27.31 -15.62 18.26
C GLY A 293 -27.00 -14.21 18.79
N SER A 294 -25.79 -13.96 19.31
CA SER A 294 -25.36 -12.61 19.71
C SER A 294 -25.37 -11.64 18.51
N PRO A 295 -25.73 -10.36 18.68
CA PRO A 295 -25.84 -9.42 17.56
C PRO A 295 -24.48 -9.06 16.94
N ILE A 296 -24.48 -8.92 15.62
CA ILE A 296 -23.41 -8.29 14.83
C ILE A 296 -23.96 -6.98 14.27
N VAL A 297 -23.22 -5.89 14.44
CA VAL A 297 -23.57 -4.56 13.96
C VAL A 297 -22.65 -4.08 12.83
N ALA A 298 -23.17 -3.18 11.99
CA ALA A 298 -22.38 -2.51 10.97
C ALA A 298 -21.31 -1.62 11.63
N ALA A 299 -20.05 -1.82 11.25
CA ALA A 299 -18.91 -1.10 11.83
C ALA A 299 -18.87 0.38 11.42
N ASN A 300 -19.47 0.72 10.28
CA ASN A 300 -19.70 2.09 9.83
C ASN A 300 -20.88 2.13 8.84
N ASN A 301 -21.27 3.33 8.44
CA ASN A 301 -22.25 3.58 7.39
C ASN A 301 -21.81 2.97 6.05
N GLY A 302 -22.74 2.45 5.26
CA GLY A 302 -22.43 1.97 3.92
C GLY A 302 -23.60 1.27 3.27
N VAL A 303 -23.34 0.65 2.12
CA VAL A 303 -24.33 -0.14 1.38
C VAL A 303 -23.92 -1.60 1.36
N VAL A 304 -24.84 -2.47 1.74
CA VAL A 304 -24.65 -3.92 1.71
C VAL A 304 -24.49 -4.37 0.26
N ARG A 305 -23.37 -5.01 -0.07
CA ARG A 305 -23.06 -5.57 -1.39
C ARG A 305 -23.22 -7.08 -1.46
N VAL A 306 -23.19 -7.74 -0.31
CA VAL A 306 -23.42 -9.17 -0.19
C VAL A 306 -24.21 -9.40 1.08
N SER A 307 -25.31 -10.13 0.99
CA SER A 307 -25.99 -10.74 2.14
C SER A 307 -26.55 -12.09 1.74
N ARG A 308 -25.73 -13.15 1.91
CA ARG A 308 -26.07 -14.52 1.50
C ARG A 308 -25.15 -15.56 2.13
N GLU A 309 -25.54 -16.83 2.04
CA GLU A 309 -24.66 -17.95 2.34
C GLU A 309 -23.60 -18.12 1.23
N LEU A 310 -22.35 -18.27 1.64
CA LEU A 310 -21.21 -18.60 0.81
C LEU A 310 -20.53 -19.88 1.33
N PHE A 311 -19.85 -20.61 0.43
CA PHE A 311 -19.28 -21.92 0.72
C PHE A 311 -18.22 -21.93 1.84
N VAL A 312 -17.26 -20.99 1.80
CA VAL A 312 -16.18 -20.86 2.78
C VAL A 312 -16.60 -19.93 3.92
N ARG A 313 -17.22 -18.80 3.60
CA ARG A 313 -17.54 -17.73 4.56
C ARG A 313 -18.83 -18.00 5.35
N GLY A 314 -19.62 -19.01 4.97
CA GLY A 314 -20.93 -19.26 5.54
C GLY A 314 -21.88 -18.12 5.24
N ASN A 315 -22.87 -17.89 6.10
CA ASN A 315 -23.69 -16.69 6.02
C ASN A 315 -22.83 -15.46 6.25
N CYS A 316 -22.81 -14.56 5.27
CA CYS A 316 -21.98 -13.38 5.32
C CYS A 316 -22.69 -12.12 4.88
N VAL A 317 -22.22 -11.01 5.45
CA VAL A 317 -22.55 -9.65 5.02
C VAL A 317 -21.26 -8.95 4.60
N VAL A 318 -21.28 -8.25 3.46
CA VAL A 318 -20.21 -7.35 3.01
C VAL A 318 -20.80 -5.95 2.82
N ILE A 319 -20.21 -4.94 3.44
CA ILE A 319 -20.64 -3.55 3.34
C ILE A 319 -19.57 -2.75 2.58
N ASP A 320 -20.01 -2.03 1.55
CA ASP A 320 -19.23 -1.01 0.84
C ASP A 320 -19.40 0.34 1.54
N HIS A 321 -18.29 0.86 2.07
CA HIS A 321 -18.24 2.13 2.77
C HIS A 321 -17.93 3.30 1.83
N GLY A 322 -17.67 3.05 0.55
CA GLY A 322 -17.16 4.05 -0.38
C GLY A 322 -15.65 4.09 -0.46
N GLU A 323 -15.12 4.80 -1.46
CA GLU A 323 -13.67 4.99 -1.71
C GLU A 323 -12.88 3.67 -1.77
N GLY A 324 -13.56 2.57 -2.14
CA GLY A 324 -12.99 1.23 -2.18
C GLY A 324 -12.79 0.56 -0.82
N VAL A 325 -13.33 1.10 0.27
CA VAL A 325 -13.24 0.51 1.61
C VAL A 325 -14.44 -0.42 1.87
N TYR A 326 -14.16 -1.62 2.37
CA TYR A 326 -15.17 -2.63 2.67
C TYR A 326 -14.96 -3.22 4.07
N SER A 327 -16.06 -3.52 4.73
CA SER A 327 -16.09 -4.42 5.88
C SER A 327 -16.81 -5.71 5.51
N SER A 328 -16.41 -6.83 6.12
CA SER A 328 -17.01 -8.14 5.86
C SER A 328 -17.17 -8.92 7.15
N TYR A 329 -18.30 -9.61 7.27
CA TYR A 329 -18.74 -10.27 8.49
C TYR A 329 -19.20 -11.67 8.14
N PHE A 330 -18.54 -12.69 8.68
CA PHE A 330 -18.74 -14.08 8.27
C PHE A 330 -19.35 -14.94 9.38
N HIS A 331 -19.65 -16.19 9.01
CA HIS A 331 -20.04 -17.27 9.90
C HIS A 331 -21.37 -17.05 10.64
N MET A 332 -22.25 -16.17 10.15
CA MET A 332 -23.49 -15.81 10.86
C MET A 332 -24.46 -16.99 11.01
N SER A 333 -25.24 -17.01 12.09
CA SER A 333 -26.38 -17.93 12.22
C SER A 333 -27.62 -17.40 11.49
N LYS A 334 -27.74 -16.07 11.37
CA LYS A 334 -28.86 -15.40 10.72
C LYS A 334 -28.41 -14.09 10.06
N LEU A 335 -28.85 -13.88 8.82
CA LEU A 335 -28.71 -12.62 8.09
C LEU A 335 -29.92 -11.73 8.42
N ILE A 336 -29.69 -10.46 8.73
CA ILE A 336 -30.75 -9.47 9.00
C ILE A 336 -30.74 -8.38 7.93
N ALA A 337 -29.56 -7.90 7.55
CA ALA A 337 -29.45 -6.92 6.48
C ALA A 337 -29.60 -7.58 5.10
N GLU A 338 -30.12 -6.84 4.13
CA GLU A 338 -30.37 -7.32 2.76
C GLU A 338 -29.39 -6.70 1.76
N GLU A 339 -29.12 -7.40 0.66
CA GLU A 339 -28.26 -6.88 -0.41
C GLU A 339 -28.89 -5.62 -1.04
N GLY A 340 -28.10 -4.55 -1.18
CA GLY A 340 -28.55 -3.23 -1.64
C GLY A 340 -29.02 -2.30 -0.52
N GLN A 341 -29.24 -2.81 0.70
CA GLN A 341 -29.65 -1.98 1.84
C GLN A 341 -28.54 -0.99 2.25
N TYR A 342 -28.91 0.27 2.46
CA TYR A 342 -28.07 1.21 3.18
C TYR A 342 -28.20 0.96 4.69
N VAL A 343 -27.07 0.81 5.37
CA VAL A 343 -26.99 0.59 6.82
C VAL A 343 -26.21 1.71 7.47
N LYS A 344 -26.64 2.11 8.67
CA LYS A 344 -25.92 3.06 9.52
C LYS A 344 -24.99 2.31 10.46
N LYS A 345 -23.94 3.01 10.88
CA LYS A 345 -23.05 2.54 11.95
C LYS A 345 -23.87 2.13 13.18
N GLY A 346 -23.68 0.90 13.64
CA GLY A 346 -24.40 0.34 14.79
C GLY A 346 -25.69 -0.41 14.46
N ASP A 347 -26.19 -0.36 13.21
CA ASP A 347 -27.35 -1.15 12.82
C ASP A 347 -27.03 -2.65 12.92
N ILE A 348 -27.96 -3.45 13.46
CA ILE A 348 -27.81 -4.90 13.51
C ILE A 348 -27.94 -5.47 12.09
N ILE A 349 -26.91 -6.17 11.63
CA ILE A 349 -26.84 -6.73 10.27
C ILE A 349 -26.98 -8.25 10.24
N GLY A 350 -26.82 -8.91 11.38
CA GLY A 350 -26.98 -10.35 11.52
C GLY A 350 -26.63 -10.82 12.93
N LEU A 351 -26.62 -12.13 13.12
CA LEU A 351 -26.36 -12.76 14.41
C LEU A 351 -25.17 -13.72 14.31
N ILE A 352 -24.32 -13.75 15.34
CA ILE A 352 -23.16 -14.64 15.47
C ILE A 352 -23.59 -16.10 15.30
N GLY A 353 -22.79 -16.87 14.57
CA GLY A 353 -22.97 -18.29 14.40
C GLY A 353 -21.65 -19.00 14.11
N SER A 354 -21.76 -20.19 13.52
CA SER A 354 -20.61 -21.04 13.19
C SER A 354 -20.75 -21.70 11.80
N THR A 355 -21.37 -21.01 10.84
CA THR A 355 -21.53 -21.55 9.47
C THR A 355 -20.25 -21.43 8.64
N GLY A 356 -20.04 -22.30 7.67
CA GLY A 356 -18.84 -22.27 6.81
C GLY A 356 -17.57 -22.70 7.53
N MET A 357 -16.44 -22.04 7.23
CA MET A 357 -15.12 -22.41 7.75
C MET A 357 -14.87 -21.89 9.18
N ALA A 358 -15.70 -22.31 10.13
CA ALA A 358 -15.64 -21.92 11.54
C ALA A 358 -15.45 -23.12 12.47
N THR A 359 -14.69 -22.95 13.55
CA THR A 359 -14.49 -23.95 14.61
C THR A 359 -15.49 -23.82 15.76
N GLY A 360 -16.28 -22.74 15.80
CA GLY A 360 -17.30 -22.47 16.80
C GLY A 360 -17.90 -21.06 16.64
N PRO A 361 -18.87 -20.66 17.50
CA PRO A 361 -19.54 -19.37 17.38
C PRO A 361 -18.61 -18.15 17.51
N HIS A 362 -18.49 -17.36 16.44
CA HIS A 362 -17.77 -16.08 16.43
C HIS A 362 -18.18 -15.19 15.25
N CYS A 363 -17.89 -13.90 15.35
CA CYS A 363 -17.86 -12.98 14.21
C CYS A 363 -16.42 -12.91 13.69
N HIS A 364 -16.18 -13.44 12.48
CA HIS A 364 -14.95 -13.13 11.73
C HIS A 364 -15.19 -11.82 10.98
N TRP A 365 -14.44 -10.79 11.37
CA TRP A 365 -14.53 -9.45 10.80
C TRP A 365 -13.32 -9.14 9.93
N GLU A 366 -13.51 -8.85 8.64
CA GLU A 366 -12.45 -8.37 7.75
C GLU A 366 -12.65 -6.90 7.40
N MET A 367 -11.53 -6.18 7.31
CA MET A 367 -11.48 -4.87 6.68
C MET A 367 -10.62 -4.94 5.42
N ARG A 368 -11.09 -4.29 4.37
CA ARG A 368 -10.52 -4.35 3.03
C ARG A 368 -10.46 -2.97 2.38
N ALA A 369 -9.41 -2.73 1.62
CA ALA A 369 -9.34 -1.66 0.65
C ALA A 369 -9.12 -2.30 -0.73
N GLY A 370 -10.17 -2.27 -1.54
CA GLY A 370 -10.32 -3.12 -2.70
C GLY A 370 -10.08 -4.58 -2.34
N ASN A 371 -9.18 -5.23 -3.08
CA ASN A 371 -8.87 -6.64 -2.90
C ASN A 371 -7.88 -6.96 -1.77
N MET A 372 -7.40 -5.94 -1.04
CA MET A 372 -6.38 -6.08 -0.01
C MET A 372 -6.99 -6.02 1.38
N THR A 373 -6.68 -7.01 2.23
CA THR A 373 -7.04 -6.98 3.65
C THR A 373 -5.98 -6.26 4.45
N PHE A 374 -6.41 -5.60 5.52
CA PHE A 374 -5.56 -5.03 6.55
C PHE A 374 -6.15 -5.37 7.92
N ASP A 375 -5.38 -5.15 8.99
CA ASP A 375 -5.80 -5.39 10.36
C ASP A 375 -7.05 -4.55 10.68
N PRO A 376 -8.20 -5.19 10.94
CA PRO A 376 -9.43 -4.49 11.27
C PRO A 376 -9.28 -3.54 12.47
N LEU A 377 -8.37 -3.81 13.41
CA LEU A 377 -8.16 -2.93 14.55
C LEU A 377 -7.51 -1.59 14.16
N SER A 378 -6.75 -1.56 13.06
CA SER A 378 -6.05 -0.34 12.62
C SER A 378 -6.96 0.78 12.15
N ILE A 379 -8.23 0.49 11.82
CA ILE A 379 -9.20 1.52 11.39
C ILE A 379 -10.07 2.05 12.54
N LEU A 380 -9.96 1.46 13.73
CA LEU A 380 -10.63 1.95 14.94
C LEU A 380 -9.95 3.21 15.49
N GLU A 381 -8.68 3.41 15.15
CA GLU A 381 -7.96 4.62 15.48
C GLU A 381 -8.61 5.82 14.80
N LYS A 382 -8.82 6.90 15.56
CA LYS A 382 -9.40 8.13 15.00
C LYS A 382 -8.45 8.64 13.93
N ASN A 383 -8.88 8.61 12.66
CA ASN A 383 -8.16 9.27 11.58
C ASN A 383 -7.93 10.72 12.00
N SER A 384 -6.67 11.15 12.00
CA SER A 384 -6.31 12.55 12.16
C SER A 384 -7.18 13.36 11.19
N SER A 385 -7.93 14.32 11.72
CA SER A 385 -8.76 15.21 10.89
C SER A 385 -7.87 15.83 9.82
N PHE A 386 -8.26 15.66 8.56
CA PHE A 386 -7.56 16.24 7.42
C PHE A 386 -7.62 17.77 7.53
N ASP A 387 -6.56 18.39 8.04
CA ASP A 387 -6.38 19.84 8.03
C ASP A 387 -5.52 20.21 6.82
N ILE A 388 -6.13 20.91 5.86
CA ILE A 388 -5.46 21.42 4.66
C ILE A 388 -4.29 22.33 5.05
N LYS A 389 -4.36 22.99 6.21
CA LYS A 389 -3.31 23.89 6.71
C LYS A 389 -2.08 23.14 7.25
N SER A 390 -2.19 21.86 7.57
CA SER A 390 -1.11 21.07 8.18
C SER A 390 -0.33 20.20 7.18
N LEU A 391 -0.65 20.25 5.87
CA LEU A 391 -0.10 19.32 4.88
C LEU A 391 1.40 19.56 4.62
N THR A 392 2.20 18.88 5.44
CA THR A 392 3.67 18.89 5.39
C THR A 392 4.16 17.51 4.99
N ARG A 393 4.60 17.45 3.71
CA ARG A 393 5.64 16.62 3.06
C ARG A 393 5.63 15.10 3.33
N ILE A 394 6.20 14.34 2.39
CA ILE A 394 6.66 12.97 2.67
C ILE A 394 7.74 13.12 3.77
N LYS A 395 7.35 12.94 5.04
CA LYS A 395 8.30 12.93 6.17
C LYS A 395 8.99 11.58 6.27
#